data_AF-A0A1Y1LAV1-F1
#
_entry.id   AF-A0A1Y1LAV1-F1
#
_cell.length_a   1.000
_cell.length_b   1.000
_cell.length_c   1.000
_cell.angle_alpha   90.00
_cell.angle_beta   90.00
_cell.angle_gamma   90.00
#
_symmetry.space_group_name_H-M   'P 1'
#
loop_
_entity.id
_entity.type
_entity.pdbx_description
1 polymer ?
#
loop_
_entity_poly.entity_id
_entity_poly.type
_entity_poly.pdbx_seq_one_letter_code
_entity_poly.pdbx_strand_id
1 'polypeptide(L)'
;FFFQKSLYYLENHFDFSQESWLAEISHLNLKSAFPKYEDFENIVEKIANPNLDVNMDTLFNEVSLISENFVLILQSPDFSNLNTATKWKKIFNEVGIENSRNIFSIVSFLLSIPASSAFSERCFSVMNVKWRDERNRCSVDLIRAELLIYFNFKYNCEQFYEYAKNDSNLLIAAKGNEKYTFKFK
;
A
#
# COMPACT_ATOMS: atom_id res chain seq x y z
N PHE A 1 -31.34 -20.27 1.80
CA PHE A 1 -31.02 -20.01 3.23
C PHE A 1 -29.59 -19.49 3.45
N PHE A 2 -28.54 -20.25 3.10
CA PHE A 2 -27.14 -19.78 3.27
C PHE A 2 -26.86 -18.47 2.51
N PHE A 3 -27.19 -18.41 1.22
CA PHE A 3 -26.94 -17.22 0.38
C PHE A 3 -27.63 -15.95 0.92
N GLN A 4 -28.87 -16.06 1.40
CA GLN A 4 -29.60 -14.94 2.01
C GLN A 4 -28.98 -14.48 3.33
N LYS A 5 -28.48 -15.42 4.16
CA LYS A 5 -27.74 -15.06 5.38
C LYS A 5 -26.43 -14.35 5.05
N SER A 6 -25.71 -14.81 4.02
CA SER A 6 -24.48 -14.17 3.57
C SER A 6 -24.72 -12.76 3.02
N LEU A 7 -25.78 -12.57 2.20
CA LEU A 7 -26.20 -11.24 1.73
C LEU A 7 -26.55 -10.32 2.90
N TYR A 8 -27.41 -10.78 3.81
CA TYR A 8 -27.80 -10.01 4.99
C TYR A 8 -26.60 -9.64 5.86
N TYR A 9 -25.63 -10.54 6.03
CA TYR A 9 -24.39 -10.23 6.74
C TYR A 9 -23.61 -9.11 6.03
N LEU A 10 -23.40 -9.24 4.72
CA LEU A 10 -22.67 -8.24 3.95
C LEU A 10 -23.37 -6.87 4.00
N GLU A 11 -24.68 -6.82 3.78
CA GLU A 11 -25.46 -5.56 3.79
C GLU A 11 -25.46 -4.87 5.15
N ASN A 12 -25.30 -5.60 6.26
CA ASN A 12 -25.18 -5.00 7.60
C ASN A 12 -23.77 -4.47 7.91
N HIS A 13 -22.74 -4.98 7.23
CA HIS A 13 -21.35 -4.64 7.51
C HIS A 13 -20.70 -3.74 6.46
N PHE A 14 -21.31 -3.62 5.29
CA PHE A 14 -20.81 -2.82 4.17
C PHE A 14 -21.93 -1.99 3.55
N ASP A 15 -21.61 -0.73 3.29
CA ASP A 15 -22.46 0.13 2.49
C ASP A 15 -22.18 -0.09 1.00
N PHE A 16 -23.15 -0.70 0.31
CA PHE A 16 -23.14 -0.93 -1.13
C PHE A 16 -23.86 0.17 -1.92
N SER A 17 -24.28 1.25 -1.25
CA SER A 17 -24.84 2.42 -1.93
C SER A 17 -23.79 3.07 -2.85
N GLN A 18 -24.27 3.83 -3.84
CA GLN A 18 -23.39 4.64 -4.70
C GLN A 18 -22.74 5.81 -3.94
N GLU A 19 -23.24 6.14 -2.76
CA GLU A 19 -22.73 7.21 -1.89
C GLU A 19 -21.63 6.71 -0.93
N SER A 20 -21.42 5.38 -0.88
CA SER A 20 -20.36 4.75 -0.11
C SER A 20 -18.99 5.24 -0.58
N TRP A 21 -18.10 5.53 0.37
CA TRP A 21 -16.73 5.94 0.07
C TRP A 21 -15.99 4.90 -0.81
N LEU A 22 -16.34 3.61 -0.70
CA LEU A 22 -15.79 2.54 -1.53
C LEU A 22 -16.20 2.65 -3.00
N ALA A 23 -17.42 3.14 -3.26
CA ALA A 23 -17.92 3.36 -4.61
C ALA A 23 -17.16 4.52 -5.27
N GLU A 24 -16.89 5.58 -4.51
CA GLU A 24 -16.15 6.77 -5.00
C GLU A 24 -14.68 6.49 -5.27
N ILE A 25 -13.98 5.73 -4.41
CA ILE A 25 -12.59 5.35 -4.70
C ILE A 25 -12.49 4.30 -5.81
N SER A 26 -13.61 3.73 -6.27
CA SER A 26 -13.60 2.67 -7.28
C SER A 26 -13.03 3.13 -8.61
N HIS A 27 -13.08 4.44 -8.92
CA HIS A 27 -12.48 5.04 -10.12
C HIS A 27 -10.97 4.76 -10.21
N LEU A 28 -10.29 4.62 -9.06
CA LEU A 28 -8.86 4.32 -9.00
C LEU A 28 -8.50 2.87 -9.41
N ASN A 29 -9.48 2.02 -9.75
CA ASN A 29 -9.21 0.66 -10.22
C ASN A 29 -8.68 0.58 -11.67
N LEU A 30 -8.74 1.71 -12.41
CA LEU A 30 -8.21 1.86 -13.76
C LEU A 30 -8.70 0.75 -14.72
N LYS A 31 -10.00 0.41 -14.66
CA LYS A 31 -10.60 -0.62 -15.52
C LYS A 31 -10.84 -0.18 -16.96
N SER A 32 -11.24 1.07 -17.19
CA SER A 32 -11.70 1.54 -18.49
C SER A 32 -11.25 2.96 -18.85
N ALA A 33 -11.25 3.88 -17.90
CA ALA A 33 -10.83 5.26 -18.10
C ALA A 33 -9.94 5.74 -16.96
N PHE A 34 -9.18 6.81 -17.20
CA PHE A 34 -8.45 7.50 -16.15
C PHE A 34 -9.45 8.29 -15.28
N PRO A 35 -9.26 8.35 -13.95
CA PRO A 35 -10.11 9.16 -13.08
C PRO A 35 -10.00 10.64 -13.44
N LYS A 36 -11.12 11.36 -13.35
CA LYS A 36 -11.16 12.80 -13.57
C LYS A 36 -10.63 13.54 -12.34
N TYR A 37 -10.42 14.84 -12.50
CA TYR A 37 -9.98 15.69 -11.40
C TYR A 37 -10.96 15.66 -10.23
N GLU A 38 -12.26 15.73 -10.52
CA GLU A 38 -13.32 15.71 -9.52
C GLU A 38 -13.31 14.40 -8.71
N ASP A 39 -12.89 13.28 -9.31
CA ASP A 39 -12.75 12.01 -8.59
C ASP A 39 -11.66 12.12 -7.52
N PHE A 40 -10.52 12.76 -7.83
CA PHE A 40 -9.45 12.96 -6.85
C PHE A 40 -9.80 13.99 -5.79
N GLU A 41 -10.48 15.08 -6.17
CA GLU A 41 -10.94 16.11 -5.25
C GLU A 41 -11.87 15.52 -4.18
N ASN A 42 -12.91 14.79 -4.60
CA ASN A 42 -13.85 14.12 -3.69
C ASN A 42 -13.12 13.15 -2.74
N ILE A 43 -12.13 12.42 -3.26
CA ILE A 43 -11.32 11.49 -2.47
C ILE A 43 -10.50 12.23 -1.41
N VAL A 44 -9.84 13.32 -1.77
CA VAL A 44 -9.03 14.12 -0.83
C VAL A 44 -9.91 14.71 0.27
N GLU A 45 -11.07 15.26 -0.08
CA GLU A 45 -12.04 15.79 0.88
C GLU A 45 -12.51 14.72 1.87
N LYS A 46 -12.83 13.51 1.40
CA LYS A 46 -13.30 12.43 2.28
C LYS A 46 -12.21 11.78 3.11
N ILE A 47 -10.99 11.65 2.57
CA ILE A 47 -9.86 11.13 3.34
C ILE A 47 -9.59 12.04 4.54
N ALA A 48 -9.71 13.37 4.36
CA ALA A 48 -9.54 14.39 5.40
C ALA A 48 -8.32 14.16 6.33
N ASN A 49 -7.25 13.55 5.79
CA ASN A 49 -6.07 13.19 6.56
C ASN A 49 -5.13 14.39 6.58
N PRO A 50 -4.89 15.03 7.74
CA PRO A 50 -4.06 16.23 7.82
C PRO A 50 -2.59 15.98 7.47
N ASN A 51 -2.14 14.72 7.42
CA ASN A 51 -0.79 14.36 7.00
C ASN A 51 -0.65 14.17 5.49
N LEU A 52 -1.75 14.17 4.74
CA LEU A 52 -1.75 14.08 3.29
C LEU A 52 -1.71 15.51 2.73
N ASP A 53 -0.50 16.05 2.58
CA ASP A 53 -0.28 17.38 2.00
C ASP A 53 -0.45 17.31 0.47
N VAL A 54 -1.65 17.59 0.00
CA VAL A 54 -2.01 17.60 -1.43
C VAL A 54 -2.22 19.04 -1.87
N ASN A 55 -1.45 19.46 -2.88
CA ASN A 55 -1.65 20.74 -3.53
C ASN A 55 -2.63 20.58 -4.70
N MET A 56 -3.85 21.11 -4.52
CA MET A 56 -4.97 20.96 -5.45
C MET A 56 -4.73 21.57 -6.84
N ASP A 57 -3.98 22.68 -6.94
CA ASP A 57 -3.63 23.31 -8.21
C ASP A 57 -2.67 22.42 -9.02
N THR A 58 -1.65 21.88 -8.34
CA THR A 58 -0.72 20.95 -8.97
C THR A 58 -1.37 19.62 -9.32
N LEU A 59 -2.30 19.13 -8.49
CA LEU A 59 -3.06 17.91 -8.75
C LEU A 59 -3.84 18.00 -10.07
N PHE A 60 -4.46 19.14 -10.38
CA PHE A 60 -5.17 19.32 -11.65
C PHE A 60 -4.24 19.12 -12.87
N ASN A 61 -3.04 19.71 -12.80
CA ASN A 61 -2.03 19.57 -13.85
C ASN A 61 -1.56 18.11 -13.99
N GLU A 62 -1.33 17.42 -12.86
CA GLU A 62 -0.96 15.99 -12.85
C GLU A 62 -2.05 15.13 -13.49
N VAL A 63 -3.33 15.36 -13.15
CA VAL A 63 -4.47 14.62 -13.71
C VAL A 63 -4.54 14.82 -15.22
N SER A 64 -4.41 16.06 -15.69
CA SER A 64 -4.44 16.38 -17.12
C SER A 64 -3.30 15.67 -17.87
N LEU A 65 -2.07 15.81 -17.37
CA LEU A 65 -0.89 15.17 -17.96
C LEU A 65 -1.04 13.65 -18.08
N ILE A 66 -1.48 12.97 -17.02
CA ILE A 66 -1.63 11.51 -17.05
C ILE A 66 -2.79 11.11 -17.94
N SER A 67 -3.91 11.83 -17.89
CA SER A 67 -5.11 11.51 -18.69
C SER A 67 -4.83 11.54 -20.20
N GLU A 68 -4.04 12.51 -20.68
CA GLU A 68 -3.64 12.62 -22.08
C GLU A 68 -2.81 11.43 -22.55
N ASN A 69 -1.96 10.90 -21.66
CA ASN A 69 -1.08 9.77 -21.97
C ASN A 69 -1.73 8.41 -21.70
N PHE A 70 -2.82 8.37 -20.91
CA PHE A 70 -3.41 7.12 -20.41
C PHE A 70 -3.92 6.19 -21.52
N VAL A 71 -4.37 6.74 -22.66
CA VAL A 71 -4.83 5.94 -23.80
C VAL A 71 -3.71 5.03 -24.33
N LEU A 72 -2.48 5.53 -24.38
CA LEU A 72 -1.31 4.75 -24.79
C LEU A 72 -0.96 3.67 -23.76
N ILE A 73 -1.12 4.00 -22.46
CA ILE A 73 -0.86 3.07 -21.35
C ILE A 73 -1.87 1.90 -21.38
N LEU A 74 -3.15 2.18 -21.66
CA LEU A 74 -4.20 1.16 -21.77
C LEU A 74 -3.94 0.16 -22.92
N GLN A 75 -3.33 0.62 -24.00
CA GLN A 75 -3.01 -0.23 -25.16
C GLN A 75 -1.79 -1.14 -24.92
N SER A 76 -1.07 -0.95 -23.82
CA SER A 76 0.07 -1.80 -23.51
C SER A 76 -0.37 -3.24 -23.22
N PRO A 77 0.39 -4.25 -23.71
CA PRO A 77 0.07 -5.65 -23.45
C PRO A 77 -0.07 -5.91 -21.94
N ASP A 78 -1.06 -6.74 -21.60
CA ASP A 78 -1.34 -7.21 -20.23
C ASP A 78 -1.83 -6.17 -19.21
N PHE A 79 -1.96 -4.89 -19.55
CA PHE A 79 -2.39 -3.87 -18.59
C PHE A 79 -3.73 -4.20 -17.91
N SER A 80 -4.69 -4.73 -18.67
CA SER A 80 -6.00 -5.15 -18.16
C SER A 80 -5.91 -6.27 -17.12
N ASN A 81 -4.89 -7.12 -17.21
CA ASN A 81 -4.69 -8.29 -16.36
C ASN A 81 -3.94 -7.96 -15.07
N LEU A 82 -3.36 -6.77 -14.97
CA LEU A 82 -2.65 -6.32 -13.77
C LEU A 82 -3.64 -5.98 -12.65
N ASN A 83 -3.23 -6.23 -11.40
CA ASN A 83 -3.95 -5.72 -10.24
C ASN A 83 -3.78 -4.19 -10.11
N THR A 84 -4.67 -3.55 -9.34
CA THR A 84 -4.70 -2.08 -9.17
C THR A 84 -3.35 -1.49 -8.74
N ALA A 85 -2.67 -2.10 -7.78
CA ALA A 85 -1.37 -1.60 -7.31
C ALA A 85 -0.30 -1.66 -8.40
N THR A 86 -0.26 -2.74 -9.18
CA THR A 86 0.69 -2.87 -10.29
C THR A 86 0.39 -1.91 -11.43
N LYS A 87 -0.90 -1.61 -11.71
CA LYS A 87 -1.29 -0.59 -12.70
C LYS A 87 -0.76 0.79 -12.33
N TRP A 88 -1.02 1.22 -11.09
CA TRP A 88 -0.52 2.50 -10.59
C TRP A 88 1.01 2.59 -10.59
N LYS A 89 1.69 1.51 -10.17
CA LYS A 89 3.15 1.43 -10.26
C LYS A 89 3.65 1.64 -11.70
N LYS A 90 2.98 1.07 -12.69
CA LYS A 90 3.33 1.26 -14.10
C LYS A 90 3.17 2.72 -14.54
N ILE A 91 2.05 3.35 -14.20
CA ILE A 91 1.81 4.77 -14.48
C ILE A 91 2.91 5.64 -13.86
N PHE A 92 3.24 5.44 -12.58
CA PHE A 92 4.27 6.23 -11.90
C PHE A 92 5.66 6.02 -12.49
N ASN A 93 5.97 4.83 -13.00
CA ASN A 93 7.23 4.57 -13.69
C ASN A 93 7.30 5.26 -15.06
N GLU A 94 6.18 5.36 -15.78
CA GLU A 94 6.12 5.98 -17.12
C GLU A 94 6.10 7.50 -17.04
N VAL A 95 5.35 8.06 -16.09
CA VAL A 95 5.17 9.52 -15.92
C VAL A 95 6.27 10.14 -15.05
N GLY A 96 6.83 9.35 -14.13
CA GLY A 96 7.77 9.80 -13.10
C GLY A 96 7.06 10.37 -11.87
N ILE A 97 7.62 10.12 -10.69
CA ILE A 97 7.06 10.56 -9.40
C ILE A 97 7.00 12.08 -9.30
N GLU A 98 7.97 12.80 -9.87
CA GLU A 98 8.00 14.27 -9.83
C GLU A 98 6.80 14.91 -10.56
N ASN A 99 6.29 14.24 -11.60
CA ASN A 99 5.13 14.69 -12.39
C ASN A 99 3.80 14.12 -11.89
N SER A 100 3.81 13.37 -10.79
CA SER A 100 2.64 12.67 -10.27
C SER A 100 2.64 12.63 -8.74
N ARG A 101 3.26 13.61 -8.09
CA ARG A 101 3.56 13.57 -6.65
C ARG A 101 2.29 13.53 -5.81
N ASN A 102 1.29 14.35 -6.16
CA ASN A 102 0.02 14.41 -5.44
C ASN A 102 -0.79 13.12 -5.66
N ILE A 103 -0.93 12.69 -6.92
CA ILE A 103 -1.61 11.43 -7.25
C ILE A 103 -0.92 10.24 -6.58
N PHE A 104 0.41 10.20 -6.60
CA PHE A 104 1.21 9.19 -5.93
C PHE A 104 0.92 9.14 -4.43
N SER A 105 0.88 10.31 -3.78
CA SER A 105 0.56 10.41 -2.35
C SER A 105 -0.82 9.84 -2.03
N ILE A 106 -1.85 10.28 -2.77
CA ILE A 106 -3.26 9.85 -2.59
C ILE A 106 -3.38 8.33 -2.80
N VAL A 107 -2.88 7.83 -3.94
CA VAL A 107 -2.97 6.42 -4.31
C VAL A 107 -2.18 5.53 -3.35
N SER A 108 -0.97 5.95 -2.96
CA SER A 108 -0.14 5.20 -2.02
C SER A 108 -0.80 5.11 -0.65
N PHE A 109 -1.41 6.20 -0.17
CA PHE A 109 -2.16 6.19 1.07
C PHE A 109 -3.32 5.19 0.99
N LEU A 110 -4.18 5.28 -0.04
CA LEU A 110 -5.34 4.40 -0.18
C LEU A 110 -4.94 2.92 -0.30
N LEU A 111 -3.91 2.61 -1.08
CA LEU A 111 -3.43 1.23 -1.24
C LEU A 111 -2.69 0.70 0.00
N SER A 112 -2.26 1.58 0.92
CA SER A 112 -1.69 1.17 2.20
C SER A 112 -2.74 0.72 3.21
N ILE A 113 -4.01 1.07 2.99
CA ILE A 113 -5.12 0.63 3.84
C ILE A 113 -5.44 -0.82 3.49
N PRO A 114 -5.25 -1.78 4.42
CA PRO A 114 -5.54 -3.17 4.15
C PRO A 114 -7.06 -3.36 3.98
N ALA A 115 -7.46 -3.96 2.86
CA ALA A 115 -8.87 -4.26 2.58
C ALA A 115 -9.47 -5.36 3.49
N SER A 116 -8.66 -6.00 4.34
CA SER A 116 -9.13 -7.05 5.27
C SER A 116 -8.29 -7.09 6.55
N SER A 117 -8.92 -7.54 7.63
CA SER A 117 -8.25 -7.85 8.89
C SER A 117 -7.33 -9.09 8.81
N ALA A 118 -7.40 -9.86 7.73
CA ALA A 118 -6.66 -11.12 7.60
C ALA A 118 -5.13 -10.94 7.74
N PHE A 119 -4.58 -9.80 7.29
CA PHE A 119 -3.16 -9.50 7.47
C PHE A 119 -2.82 -9.23 8.94
N SER A 120 -3.63 -8.42 9.64
CA SER A 120 -3.46 -8.18 11.08
C SER A 120 -3.66 -9.45 11.91
N GLU A 121 -4.65 -10.28 11.56
CA GLU A 121 -4.89 -11.57 12.22
C GLU A 121 -3.70 -12.53 12.03
N ARG A 122 -3.11 -12.55 10.83
CA ARG A 122 -1.88 -13.31 10.58
C ARG A 122 -0.73 -12.77 11.44
N CYS A 123 -0.58 -11.45 11.54
CA CYS A 123 0.41 -10.84 12.43
C CYS A 123 0.22 -11.27 13.89
N PHE A 124 -1.01 -11.25 14.40
CA PHE A 124 -1.31 -11.70 15.76
C PHE A 124 -1.09 -13.19 15.95
N SER A 125 -1.42 -14.02 14.97
CA SER A 125 -1.17 -15.46 15.02
C SER A 125 0.34 -15.75 15.11
N VAL A 126 1.16 -15.13 14.26
CA VAL A 126 2.63 -15.27 14.32
C VAL A 126 3.17 -14.73 15.63
N MET A 127 2.70 -13.56 16.09
CA MET A 127 3.08 -12.98 17.37
C MET A 127 2.81 -13.94 18.53
N ASN A 128 1.61 -14.54 18.59
CA ASN A 128 1.23 -15.50 19.63
C ASN A 128 2.13 -16.75 19.62
N VAL A 129 2.56 -17.21 18.43
CA VAL A 129 3.51 -18.33 18.33
C VAL A 129 4.88 -17.97 18.91
N LYS A 130 5.34 -16.73 18.70
CA LYS A 130 6.64 -16.23 19.16
C LYS A 130 6.64 -15.81 20.62
N TRP A 131 5.50 -15.37 21.14
CA TRP A 131 5.30 -14.85 22.50
C TRP A 131 4.94 -15.93 23.55
N ARG A 132 4.97 -17.23 23.20
CA ARG A 132 4.63 -18.29 24.17
C ARG A 132 5.64 -18.37 25.32
N ASP A 133 5.14 -18.62 26.53
CA ASP A 133 5.92 -18.71 27.78
C ASP A 133 7.10 -19.71 27.74
N GLU A 134 7.04 -20.72 26.86
CA GLU A 134 8.12 -21.70 26.66
C GLU A 134 9.39 -21.08 26.06
N ARG A 135 9.26 -19.96 25.33
CA ARG A 135 10.39 -19.14 24.89
C ARG A 135 10.56 -17.99 25.87
N ASN A 136 11.48 -18.16 26.83
CA ASN A 136 11.98 -17.16 27.77
C ASN A 136 11.60 -15.72 27.43
N ARG A 137 10.70 -15.11 28.22
CA ARG A 137 10.32 -13.67 28.24
C ARG A 137 11.05 -12.78 27.23
N CYS A 138 10.70 -12.89 25.95
CA CYS A 138 11.20 -11.98 24.93
C CYS A 138 10.65 -10.59 25.23
N SER A 139 11.50 -9.55 25.14
CA SER A 139 11.01 -8.18 25.27
C SER A 139 10.06 -7.85 24.12
N VAL A 140 9.17 -6.88 24.35
CA VAL A 140 8.27 -6.34 23.31
C VAL A 140 9.06 -5.89 22.08
N ASP A 141 10.22 -5.25 22.30
CA ASP A 141 11.10 -4.78 21.23
C ASP A 141 11.68 -5.91 20.39
N LEU A 142 12.08 -7.02 21.03
CA LEU A 142 12.62 -8.19 20.32
C LEU A 142 11.56 -8.83 19.44
N ILE A 143 10.33 -8.99 19.95
CA ILE A 143 9.24 -9.59 19.19
C ILE A 143 8.81 -8.67 18.05
N ARG A 144 8.78 -7.36 18.28
CA ARG A 144 8.55 -6.37 17.22
C ARG A 144 9.59 -6.50 16.12
N ALA A 145 10.88 -6.58 16.47
CA ALA A 145 11.96 -6.74 15.50
C ALA A 145 11.84 -8.07 14.73
N GLU A 146 11.54 -9.17 15.42
CA GLU A 146 11.36 -10.48 14.79
C GLU A 146 10.17 -10.49 13.81
N LEU A 147 9.05 -9.90 14.18
CA LEU A 147 7.88 -9.77 13.29
C LEU A 147 8.20 -8.92 12.06
N LEU A 148 8.90 -7.80 12.24
CA LEU A 148 9.34 -6.97 11.13
C LEU A 148 10.23 -7.75 10.16
N ILE A 149 11.16 -8.56 10.67
CA ILE A 149 12.00 -9.41 9.83
C ILE A 149 11.14 -10.45 9.10
N TYR A 150 10.29 -11.17 9.83
CA TYR A 150 9.45 -12.25 9.31
C TYR A 150 8.52 -11.81 8.18
N PHE A 151 7.90 -10.64 8.29
CA PHE A 151 6.93 -10.16 7.30
C PHE A 151 7.56 -9.40 6.13
N ASN A 152 8.71 -8.75 6.32
CA ASN A 152 9.31 -7.88 5.30
C ASN A 152 10.43 -8.56 4.51
N PHE A 153 11.12 -9.54 5.07
CA PHE A 153 12.17 -10.27 4.36
C PHE A 153 11.62 -11.59 3.81
N LYS A 154 11.69 -11.74 2.49
CA LYS A 154 11.31 -12.98 1.79
C LYS A 154 12.48 -13.98 1.70
N TYR A 155 13.60 -13.65 2.31
CA TYR A 155 14.81 -14.46 2.30
C TYR A 155 14.69 -15.59 3.32
N ASN A 156 15.16 -16.77 2.94
CA ASN A 156 15.51 -17.78 3.93
C ASN A 156 16.77 -17.34 4.71
N CYS A 157 17.16 -18.08 5.76
CA CYS A 157 18.27 -17.69 6.62
C CYS A 157 19.60 -17.55 5.86
N GLU A 158 19.86 -18.43 4.89
CA GLU A 158 21.08 -18.43 4.08
C GLU A 158 21.12 -17.21 3.14
N GLN A 159 20.02 -16.96 2.43
CA GLN A 159 19.87 -15.79 1.57
C GLN A 159 19.96 -14.49 2.36
N PHE A 160 19.38 -14.45 3.55
CA PHE A 160 19.46 -13.28 4.42
C PHE A 160 20.90 -13.05 4.91
N TYR A 161 21.61 -14.12 5.27
CA TYR A 161 23.01 -14.05 5.66
C TYR A 161 23.88 -13.50 4.53
N GLU A 162 23.75 -14.05 3.32
CA GLU A 162 24.51 -13.56 2.17
C GLU A 162 24.12 -12.12 1.79
N TYR A 163 22.84 -11.76 1.87
CA TYR A 163 22.39 -10.38 1.68
C TYR A 163 23.05 -9.43 2.70
N ALA A 164 22.97 -9.76 3.99
CA ALA A 164 23.46 -8.90 5.06
C ALA A 164 24.99 -8.80 5.07
N LYS A 165 25.68 -9.90 4.78
CA LYS A 165 27.15 -9.96 4.71
C LYS A 165 27.72 -9.05 3.61
N ASN A 166 27.01 -8.93 2.50
CA ASN A 166 27.46 -8.15 1.35
C ASN A 166 27.05 -6.66 1.42
N ASP A 167 26.20 -6.26 2.36
CA ASP A 167 25.80 -4.87 2.58
C ASP A 167 26.63 -4.21 3.71
N SER A 168 27.78 -3.65 3.34
CA SER A 168 28.68 -2.98 4.30
C SER A 168 28.01 -1.83 5.05
N ASN A 169 27.07 -1.12 4.42
CA ASN A 169 26.39 0.02 5.06
C ASN A 169 25.43 -0.49 6.14
N LEU A 170 24.70 -1.57 5.87
CA LEU A 170 23.88 -2.26 6.86
C LEU A 170 24.73 -2.74 8.04
N LEU A 171 25.89 -3.36 7.80
CA LEU A 171 26.75 -3.87 8.86
C LEU A 171 27.33 -2.75 9.75
N ILE A 172 27.74 -1.63 9.14
CA ILE A 172 28.21 -0.45 9.87
C ILE A 172 27.08 0.14 10.71
N ALA A 173 25.90 0.33 10.11
CA ALA A 173 24.72 0.87 10.81
C ALA A 173 24.27 -0.04 11.96
N ALA A 174 24.24 -1.36 11.75
CA ALA A 174 23.90 -2.32 12.79
C ALA A 174 24.90 -2.28 13.96
N LYS A 175 26.21 -2.18 13.66
CA LYS A 175 27.25 -2.02 14.69
C LYS A 175 27.13 -0.69 15.44
N GLY A 176 26.73 0.38 14.76
CA GLY A 176 26.49 1.70 15.33
C GLY A 176 25.16 1.84 16.08
N ASN A 177 24.32 0.80 16.09
CA ASN A 177 22.94 0.85 16.60
C ASN A 177 22.12 1.97 15.95
N GLU A 178 22.40 2.24 14.67
CA GLU A 178 21.73 3.28 13.89
C GLU A 178 20.35 2.80 13.42
N LYS A 179 19.38 3.72 13.37
CA LYS A 179 18.06 3.45 12.80
C LYS A 179 18.12 3.43 11.26
N TYR A 180 17.04 3.03 10.59
CA TYR A 180 16.93 2.81 9.14
C TYR A 180 17.29 4.00 8.22
N THR A 181 17.65 5.17 8.77
CA THR A 181 17.97 6.38 8.01
C THR A 181 19.20 6.23 7.12
N PHE A 182 20.11 5.29 7.42
CA PHE A 182 21.29 5.02 6.58
C PHE A 182 20.95 4.54 5.16
N LYS A 183 19.74 4.02 4.91
CA LYS A 183 19.31 3.57 3.57
C LYS A 183 18.79 4.70 2.68
N PHE A 184 18.57 5.89 3.24
CA PHE A 184 18.01 7.04 2.54
C PHE A 184 19.02 8.20 2.42
N LYS A 185 20.28 7.94 2.77
CA LYS A 185 21.44 8.81 2.51
C LYS A 185 22.12 8.36 1.22
#